data_AF-A0A0F6TPY5-F1
#
_entry.id   AF-A0A0F6TPY5-F1
#
_cell.length_a   1.000
_cell.length_b   1.000
_cell.length_c   1.000
_cell.angle_alpha   90.00
_cell.angle_beta   90.00
_cell.angle_gamma   90.00
#
_symmetry.space_group_name_H-M   'P 1'
#
loop_
_entity.id
_entity.type
_entity.pdbx_description
1 polymer ?
#
loop_
_entity_poly.entity_id
_entity_poly.type
_entity_poly.pdbx_seq_one_letter_code
_entity_poly.pdbx_strand_id
1 'polypeptide(L)'
;MIIKRIMLLSSLFVISTSLHAASTAEDCAAITDNNKRLECYDKFLKKQSEQRNQETPKPSQANAPEPAPAVTEAPEPELTVEEKFGSEGLKDPSKKPKSVDEISSRAIGIYKMWEKGIPVTLENGQVWEITDHRSTYHKVTNPMITIEKALFGSYLLGVEGLNKRFRVKRVQ
;
A
#
# COMPACT_ATOMS: atom_id res chain seq x y z
N MET A 1 87.49 -9.74 -23.45
CA MET A 1 86.49 -9.73 -24.53
C MET A 1 85.95 -11.13 -24.67
N ILE A 2 84.64 -11.25 -24.94
CA ILE A 2 84.04 -12.40 -25.61
C ILE A 2 83.99 -13.67 -24.73
N ILE A 3 82.85 -14.29 -24.41
CA ILE A 3 81.49 -14.08 -24.86
C ILE A 3 80.67 -15.18 -24.14
N LYS A 4 79.41 -14.87 -23.88
CA LYS A 4 78.29 -15.82 -23.80
C LYS A 4 78.18 -16.76 -22.60
N ARG A 5 77.02 -16.57 -21.97
CA ARG A 5 76.04 -17.61 -21.61
C ARG A 5 76.54 -18.46 -20.44
N ILE A 6 75.92 -18.34 -19.28
CA ILE A 6 74.68 -19.05 -18.94
C ILE A 6 74.15 -18.27 -17.71
N MET A 7 73.09 -17.47 -17.83
CA MET A 7 71.70 -17.91 -17.79
C MET A 7 71.30 -18.47 -16.41
N LEU A 8 70.13 -18.02 -15.93
CA LEU A 8 69.36 -18.46 -14.77
C LEU A 8 69.68 -17.78 -13.43
N LEU A 9 68.74 -17.20 -12.67
CA LEU A 9 67.33 -16.87 -12.86
C LEU A 9 66.93 -16.10 -11.58
N SER A 10 66.69 -14.78 -11.62
CA SER A 10 66.08 -14.06 -10.48
C SER A 10 64.74 -13.49 -10.91
N SER A 11 63.76 -14.38 -10.77
CA SER A 11 62.31 -14.22 -10.71
C SER A 11 61.81 -12.79 -10.53
N LEU A 12 61.15 -12.26 -11.57
CA LEU A 12 60.15 -11.21 -11.44
C LEU A 12 58.78 -11.89 -11.55
N PHE A 13 58.22 -12.30 -10.41
CA PHE A 13 56.87 -12.87 -10.33
C PHE A 13 55.86 -11.72 -10.48
N VAL A 14 55.49 -11.41 -11.73
CA VAL A 14 54.39 -10.50 -12.04
C VAL A 14 53.10 -11.28 -11.86
N ILE A 15 52.39 -11.05 -10.75
CA ILE A 15 51.03 -11.55 -10.55
C ILE A 15 50.12 -10.72 -11.46
N SER A 16 49.89 -11.21 -12.68
CA SER A 16 48.89 -10.66 -13.58
C SER A 16 47.50 -11.00 -13.05
N THR A 17 46.80 -10.05 -12.43
CA THR A 17 45.36 -10.17 -12.22
C THR A 17 44.67 -10.04 -13.58
N SER A 18 44.22 -11.14 -14.15
CA SER A 18 43.42 -11.12 -15.39
C SER A 18 42.10 -10.40 -15.13
N LEU A 19 41.94 -9.24 -15.74
CA LEU A 19 40.66 -8.55 -15.85
C LEU A 19 39.80 -9.33 -16.86
N HIS A 20 39.03 -10.33 -16.40
CA HIS A 20 38.09 -11.03 -17.28
C HIS A 20 36.95 -10.08 -17.61
N ALA A 21 36.91 -9.62 -18.87
CA ALA A 21 35.70 -9.05 -19.42
C ALA A 21 34.71 -10.20 -19.62
N ALA A 22 33.75 -10.36 -18.69
CA ALA A 22 32.67 -11.32 -18.84
C ALA A 22 31.88 -10.99 -20.12
N SER A 23 31.77 -11.99 -20.99
CA SER A 23 31.05 -11.90 -22.27
C SER A 23 29.66 -12.50 -22.17
N THR A 24 29.43 -13.35 -21.17
CA THR A 24 28.17 -14.03 -20.88
C THR A 24 27.83 -13.97 -19.40
N ALA A 25 26.58 -14.27 -19.03
CA ALA A 25 26.15 -14.27 -17.64
C ALA A 25 26.76 -15.44 -16.83
N GLU A 26 27.11 -16.53 -17.52
CA GLU A 26 27.75 -17.72 -16.99
C GLU A 26 29.17 -17.43 -16.48
N ASP A 27 29.90 -16.52 -17.12
CA ASP A 27 31.24 -16.07 -16.70
C ASP A 27 31.19 -15.45 -15.29
N CYS A 28 30.14 -14.68 -14.98
CA CYS A 28 29.94 -14.10 -13.66
C CYS A 28 29.51 -15.16 -12.62
N ALA A 29 28.75 -16.19 -13.03
CA ALA A 29 28.27 -17.24 -12.12
C ALA A 29 29.41 -18.08 -11.53
N ALA A 30 30.50 -18.25 -12.27
CA ALA A 30 31.69 -19.00 -11.85
C ALA A 30 32.48 -18.31 -10.71
N ILE A 31 32.20 -17.03 -10.42
CA ILE A 31 32.87 -16.29 -9.35
C ILE A 31 32.33 -16.73 -7.98
N THR A 32 33.21 -17.25 -7.12
CA THR A 32 32.86 -17.72 -5.76
C THR A 32 32.61 -16.57 -4.79
N ASP A 33 33.35 -15.47 -4.93
CA ASP A 33 33.22 -14.30 -4.05
C ASP A 33 31.93 -13.54 -4.36
N ASN A 34 31.06 -13.39 -3.34
CA ASN A 34 29.74 -12.80 -3.49
C ASN A 34 29.78 -11.35 -4.01
N ASN A 35 30.68 -10.52 -3.48
CA ASN A 35 30.75 -9.11 -3.86
C ASN A 35 31.30 -8.95 -5.28
N LYS A 36 32.35 -9.68 -5.63
CA LYS A 36 32.91 -9.66 -6.98
C LYS A 36 31.93 -10.22 -8.03
N ARG A 37 31.15 -11.24 -7.65
CA ARG A 37 30.10 -11.79 -8.52
C ARG A 37 28.99 -10.76 -8.77
N LEU A 38 28.55 -10.06 -7.73
CA LEU A 38 27.53 -9.01 -7.85
C LEU A 38 28.01 -7.88 -8.78
N GLU A 39 29.22 -7.36 -8.54
CA GLU A 39 29.81 -6.31 -9.38
C GLU A 39 29.98 -6.74 -10.86
N CYS A 40 30.21 -8.02 -11.11
CA CYS A 40 30.31 -8.58 -12.47
C CYS A 40 28.97 -8.48 -13.20
N TYR A 41 27.88 -8.92 -12.56
CA TYR A 41 26.54 -8.85 -13.14
C TYR A 41 26.10 -7.41 -13.41
N ASP A 42 26.35 -6.50 -12.48
CA ASP A 42 26.00 -5.09 -12.64
C ASP A 42 26.68 -4.46 -13.86
N LYS A 43 27.96 -4.78 -14.07
CA LYS A 43 28.72 -4.29 -15.24
C LYS A 43 28.25 -4.94 -16.55
N PHE A 44 27.94 -6.23 -16.53
CA PHE A 44 27.43 -6.96 -17.69
C PHE A 44 26.08 -6.39 -18.17
N LEU A 45 25.12 -6.20 -17.26
CA LEU A 45 23.81 -5.66 -17.59
C LEU A 45 23.86 -4.19 -18.05
N LYS A 46 24.74 -3.36 -17.47
CA LYS A 46 24.97 -2.00 -17.95
C LYS A 46 25.40 -1.98 -19.41
N LYS A 47 26.41 -2.78 -19.79
CA LYS A 47 26.86 -2.89 -21.19
C LYS A 47 25.76 -3.40 -22.12
N GLN A 48 24.97 -4.38 -21.69
CA GLN A 48 23.86 -4.89 -22.48
C GLN A 48 22.75 -3.84 -22.68
N SER A 49 22.48 -3.01 -21.68
CA SER A 49 21.51 -1.90 -21.78
C SER A 49 21.99 -0.79 -22.74
N GLU A 50 23.28 -0.48 -22.72
CA GLU A 50 23.91 0.46 -23.65
C GLU A 50 23.83 -0.04 -25.11
N GLN A 51 23.93 -1.36 -25.31
CA GLN A 51 23.74 -1.99 -26.62
C GLN A 51 22.27 -2.06 -27.06
N ARG A 52 21.33 -2.22 -26.12
CA ARG A 52 19.88 -2.28 -26.42
C ARG A 52 19.28 -0.91 -26.78
N ASN A 53 19.84 0.18 -26.27
CA ASN A 53 19.35 1.54 -26.55
C ASN A 53 19.69 2.07 -27.97
N GLN A 54 20.27 1.24 -28.85
CA GLN A 54 20.52 1.58 -30.26
C GLN A 54 19.45 1.04 -31.22
N GLU A 55 18.46 0.28 -30.75
CA GLU A 55 17.29 -0.12 -31.55
C GLU A 55 16.01 0.48 -30.96
N THR A 56 15.47 1.50 -31.63
CA THR A 56 14.22 2.17 -31.27
C THR A 56 13.06 1.55 -32.06
N PRO A 57 12.09 0.85 -31.44
CA PRO A 57 10.77 0.69 -32.04
C PRO A 57 9.88 1.87 -31.65
N LYS A 58 9.57 2.68 -32.65
CA LYS A 58 8.57 3.75 -32.67
C LYS A 58 7.19 3.23 -32.19
N PRO A 59 6.52 3.83 -31.20
CA PRO A 59 5.13 3.52 -30.90
C PRO A 59 4.21 4.15 -31.96
N SER A 60 3.52 3.31 -32.72
CA SER A 60 2.41 3.74 -33.58
C SER A 60 1.19 4.01 -32.71
N GLN A 61 0.70 5.25 -32.76
CA GLN A 61 -0.60 5.65 -32.26
C GLN A 61 -1.71 4.87 -32.98
N ALA A 62 -2.69 4.37 -32.22
CA ALA A 62 -3.97 3.90 -32.74
C ALA A 62 -5.09 4.52 -31.90
N ASN A 63 -6.09 5.02 -32.62
CA ASN A 63 -7.13 5.96 -32.23
C ASN A 63 -7.96 5.62 -30.98
N ALA A 64 -8.30 6.70 -30.27
CA ALA A 64 -9.43 6.77 -29.34
C ALA A 64 -10.76 6.90 -30.09
N PRO A 65 -11.84 6.28 -29.59
CA PRO A 65 -13.21 6.75 -29.79
C PRO A 65 -13.72 7.53 -28.58
N GLU A 66 -14.25 8.73 -28.85
CA GLU A 66 -14.98 9.62 -27.91
C GLU A 66 -16.38 9.04 -27.56
N PRO A 67 -16.95 9.33 -26.37
CA PRO A 67 -17.89 8.45 -25.68
C PRO A 67 -19.37 8.80 -25.89
N ALA A 68 -20.21 7.78 -25.81
CA ALA A 68 -21.65 7.90 -25.61
C ALA A 68 -22.10 6.96 -24.48
N PRO A 69 -23.17 7.31 -23.74
CA PRO A 69 -23.22 7.19 -22.30
C PRO A 69 -23.75 5.83 -21.81
N ALA A 70 -23.04 5.25 -20.86
CA ALA A 70 -23.55 4.25 -19.93
C ALA A 70 -22.75 4.40 -18.64
N VAL A 71 -23.40 4.32 -17.47
CA VAL A 71 -23.03 3.47 -16.32
C VAL A 71 -24.13 3.64 -15.27
N THR A 72 -25.11 2.75 -15.35
CA THR A 72 -25.71 2.09 -14.19
C THR A 72 -24.59 1.68 -13.26
N GLU A 73 -24.64 2.08 -11.99
CA GLU A 73 -23.74 1.75 -10.89
C GLU A 73 -23.04 0.39 -11.09
N ALA A 74 -21.83 0.45 -11.66
CA ALA A 74 -20.97 -0.69 -11.84
C ALA A 74 -20.47 -1.12 -10.46
N PRO A 75 -20.43 -2.42 -10.13
CA PRO A 75 -19.68 -2.88 -8.98
C PRO A 75 -18.23 -2.43 -9.16
N GLU A 76 -17.70 -1.72 -8.17
CA GLU A 76 -16.25 -1.47 -8.04
C GLU A 76 -15.54 -2.82 -8.26
N PRO A 77 -14.53 -2.92 -9.13
CA PRO A 77 -13.89 -4.19 -9.42
C PRO A 77 -13.31 -4.73 -8.11
N GLU A 78 -13.99 -5.73 -7.53
CA GLU A 78 -13.45 -6.45 -6.40
C GLU A 78 -12.17 -7.13 -6.88
N LEU A 79 -11.04 -6.71 -6.32
CA LEU A 79 -9.75 -7.32 -6.60
C LEU A 79 -9.88 -8.84 -6.47
N THR A 80 -9.33 -9.55 -7.44
CA THR A 80 -9.25 -11.00 -7.47
C THR A 80 -8.47 -11.52 -6.26
N VAL A 81 -8.65 -12.79 -5.90
CA VAL A 81 -7.98 -13.39 -4.73
C VAL A 81 -6.46 -13.33 -4.89
N GLU A 82 -5.99 -13.41 -6.13
CA GLU A 82 -4.61 -13.33 -6.57
C GLU A 82 -4.03 -11.92 -6.37
N GLU A 83 -4.80 -10.86 -6.62
CA GLU A 83 -4.40 -9.47 -6.37
C GLU A 83 -4.41 -9.10 -4.87
N LYS A 84 -5.23 -9.80 -4.08
CA LYS A 84 -5.31 -9.67 -2.62
C LYS A 84 -4.18 -10.40 -1.87
N PHE A 85 -3.51 -11.36 -2.51
CA PHE A 85 -2.42 -12.13 -1.92
C PHE A 85 -1.12 -11.30 -1.89
N GLY A 86 -0.58 -11.01 -0.71
CA GLY A 86 0.63 -10.21 -0.52
C GLY A 86 0.38 -8.70 -0.36
N SER A 87 -0.88 -8.25 -0.44
CA SER A 87 -1.29 -6.86 -0.24
C SER A 87 -1.92 -6.61 1.15
N GLU A 88 -2.02 -7.63 2.01
CA GLU A 88 -2.57 -7.54 3.37
C GLU A 88 -1.85 -6.54 4.30
N GLY A 89 -0.58 -6.23 4.00
CA GLY A 89 0.24 -5.25 4.73
C GLY A 89 0.21 -3.84 4.15
N LEU A 90 -0.22 -3.68 2.89
CA LEU A 90 -0.30 -2.40 2.19
C LEU A 90 -1.64 -1.73 2.50
N LYS A 91 -1.80 -1.32 3.77
CA LYS A 91 -2.92 -0.45 4.14
C LYS A 91 -2.70 0.90 3.47
N ASP A 92 -3.51 1.22 2.47
CA ASP A 92 -3.69 2.61 2.05
C ASP A 92 -4.15 3.40 3.29
N PRO A 93 -3.33 4.34 3.81
CA PRO A 93 -3.71 5.14 4.97
C PRO A 93 -5.00 5.95 4.75
N SER A 94 -5.43 6.09 3.49
CA SER A 94 -6.60 6.84 3.06
C SER A 94 -7.89 6.01 3.05
N LYS A 95 -7.80 4.67 2.99
CA LYS A 95 -8.95 3.77 2.92
C LYS A 95 -9.05 3.01 4.24
N LYS A 96 -9.64 3.63 5.28
CA LYS A 96 -10.09 2.87 6.45
C LYS A 96 -11.12 1.86 5.95
N PRO A 97 -10.88 0.54 6.06
CA PRO A 97 -11.91 -0.43 5.73
C PRO A 97 -13.12 -0.12 6.60
N LYS A 98 -14.33 -0.18 6.03
CA LYS A 98 -15.58 -0.28 6.80
C LYS A 98 -15.46 -1.58 7.60
N SER A 99 -14.84 -1.50 8.79
CA SER A 99 -14.65 -2.65 9.65
C SER A 99 -16.00 -3.04 10.22
N VAL A 100 -16.18 -4.32 10.53
CA VAL A 100 -17.37 -4.83 11.25
C VAL A 100 -17.54 -4.14 12.63
N ASP A 101 -16.51 -3.42 13.08
CA ASP A 101 -16.46 -2.71 14.35
C ASP A 101 -16.94 -1.25 14.27
N GLU A 102 -17.24 -0.70 13.09
CA GLU A 102 -17.73 0.67 12.94
C GLU A 102 -18.90 0.77 11.95
N ILE A 103 -19.94 1.52 12.34
CA ILE A 103 -21.02 1.92 11.43
C ILE A 103 -21.11 3.44 11.36
N SER A 104 -21.37 3.96 10.17
CA SER A 104 -21.69 5.37 9.96
C SER A 104 -23.06 5.47 9.29
N SER A 105 -23.95 6.28 9.85
CA SER A 105 -25.30 6.48 9.35
C SER A 105 -25.79 7.87 9.76
N ARG A 106 -26.82 8.39 9.12
CA ARG A 106 -27.48 9.61 9.58
C ARG A 106 -28.47 9.27 10.68
N ALA A 107 -28.48 10.06 11.75
CA ALA A 107 -29.55 10.03 12.72
C ALA A 107 -30.76 10.79 12.17
N ILE A 108 -31.98 10.30 12.38
CA ILE A 108 -33.22 10.97 11.96
C ILE A 108 -33.74 11.77 13.16
N GLY A 109 -34.04 13.05 12.96
CA GLY A 109 -34.66 13.93 13.95
C GLY A 109 -33.85 15.17 14.31
N ILE A 110 -34.34 15.87 15.34
CA ILE A 110 -33.72 17.09 15.88
C ILE A 110 -33.26 16.80 17.30
N TYR A 111 -31.95 16.86 17.51
CA TYR A 111 -31.32 16.62 18.81
C TYR A 111 -30.85 17.95 19.36
N LYS A 112 -31.38 18.39 20.51
CA LYS A 112 -30.92 19.61 21.20
C LYS A 112 -29.89 19.29 22.29
N MET A 113 -30.13 18.19 23.00
CA MET A 113 -29.34 17.71 24.12
C MET A 113 -29.01 16.24 23.88
N TRP A 114 -27.76 15.87 24.09
CA TRP A 114 -27.27 14.50 24.04
C TRP A 114 -27.08 14.02 25.47
N GLU A 115 -28.03 13.26 25.99
CA GLU A 115 -28.09 12.83 27.38
C GLU A 115 -28.68 11.42 27.52
N LYS A 116 -28.54 10.84 28.71
CA LYS A 116 -29.01 9.49 29.00
C LYS A 116 -30.50 9.31 28.66
N GLY A 117 -30.83 8.20 28.00
CA GLY A 117 -32.21 7.83 27.67
C GLY A 117 -32.72 8.42 26.36
N ILE A 118 -31.96 9.27 25.67
CA ILE A 118 -32.34 9.77 24.35
C ILE A 118 -32.22 8.64 23.31
N PRO A 119 -33.31 8.28 22.60
CA PRO A 119 -33.26 7.35 21.48
C PRO A 119 -32.75 8.06 20.22
N VAL A 120 -31.80 7.43 19.53
CA VAL A 120 -31.21 7.87 18.28
C VAL A 120 -31.61 6.87 17.21
N THR A 121 -32.54 7.26 16.34
CA THR A 121 -32.99 6.43 15.22
C THR A 121 -32.10 6.70 14.02
N LEU A 122 -31.58 5.65 13.40
CA LEU A 122 -30.71 5.73 12.23
C LEU A 122 -31.50 5.52 10.93
N GLU A 123 -30.96 5.96 9.80
CA GLU A 123 -31.56 5.74 8.47
C GLU A 123 -31.75 4.27 8.11
N ASN A 124 -30.92 3.37 8.67
CA ASN A 124 -31.05 1.93 8.49
C ASN A 124 -32.13 1.30 9.39
N GLY A 125 -32.90 2.11 10.14
CA GLY A 125 -33.97 1.66 11.03
C GLY A 125 -33.53 1.20 12.42
N GLN A 126 -32.22 1.17 12.72
CA GLN A 126 -31.73 0.83 14.05
C GLN A 126 -32.03 1.95 15.05
N VAL A 127 -32.28 1.57 16.30
CA VAL A 127 -32.47 2.55 17.38
C VAL A 127 -31.47 2.29 18.49
N TRP A 128 -30.73 3.34 18.87
CA TRP A 128 -29.70 3.30 19.88
C TRP A 128 -30.03 4.29 21.01
N GLU A 129 -29.83 3.89 22.26
CA GLU A 129 -30.09 4.73 23.43
C GLU A 129 -28.78 5.12 24.12
N ILE A 130 -28.64 6.39 24.48
CA ILE A 130 -27.50 6.89 25.26
C ILE A 130 -27.58 6.37 26.70
N THR A 131 -26.49 5.77 27.16
CA THR A 131 -26.35 5.20 28.51
C THR A 131 -25.37 5.97 29.39
N ASP A 132 -24.55 6.84 28.80
CA ASP A 132 -23.61 7.71 29.52
C ASP A 132 -24.38 8.67 30.45
N HIS A 133 -23.83 8.96 31.63
CA HIS A 133 -24.41 9.88 32.59
C HIS A 133 -24.12 11.36 32.27
N ARG A 134 -23.17 11.60 31.36
CA ARG A 134 -22.79 12.95 30.94
C ARG A 134 -23.77 13.47 29.88
N SER A 135 -24.18 14.72 30.02
CA SER A 135 -24.99 15.42 29.03
C SER A 135 -24.16 16.44 28.24
N THR A 136 -24.58 16.77 27.03
CA THR A 136 -23.99 17.87 26.26
C THR A 136 -25.04 18.54 25.38
N TYR A 137 -25.11 19.87 25.48
CA TYR A 137 -25.94 20.67 24.58
C TYR A 137 -25.24 20.81 23.23
N HIS A 138 -25.86 20.29 22.18
CA HIS A 138 -25.39 20.41 20.81
C HIS A 138 -26.59 20.23 19.88
N LYS A 139 -27.16 21.36 19.45
CA LYS A 139 -28.36 21.37 18.62
C LYS A 139 -28.00 21.08 17.17
N VAL A 140 -28.42 19.91 16.68
CA VAL A 140 -28.23 19.47 15.30
C VAL A 140 -29.47 18.76 14.77
N THR A 141 -29.68 18.89 13.46
CA THR A 141 -30.76 18.23 12.74
C THR A 141 -30.16 17.23 11.79
N ASN A 142 -30.67 16.01 11.83
CA ASN A 142 -30.23 14.88 11.03
C ASN A 142 -28.69 14.73 10.91
N PRO A 143 -27.93 14.72 12.02
CA PRO A 143 -26.48 14.68 11.97
C PRO A 143 -25.95 13.34 11.45
N MET A 144 -24.77 13.35 10.82
CA MET A 144 -24.01 12.11 10.65
C MET A 144 -23.52 11.63 12.01
N ILE A 145 -23.74 10.35 12.30
CA ILE A 145 -23.24 9.70 13.49
C ILE A 145 -22.36 8.51 13.11
N THR A 146 -21.41 8.21 14.00
CA THR A 146 -20.55 7.03 13.89
C THR A 146 -20.68 6.23 15.18
N ILE A 147 -21.01 4.95 15.07
CA ILE A 147 -21.02 4.03 16.21
C ILE A 147 -19.88 3.06 16.04
N GLU A 148 -18.98 3.05 17.02
CA GLU A 148 -17.81 2.18 17.06
C GLU A 148 -17.91 1.20 18.23
N LYS A 149 -17.43 -0.03 18.02
CA LYS A 149 -17.30 -1.04 19.05
C LYS A 149 -16.09 -0.70 19.93
N ALA A 150 -16.33 -0.59 21.22
CA ALA A 150 -15.31 -0.32 22.22
C ALA A 150 -14.98 -1.58 23.03
N LEU A 151 -14.04 -1.44 23.97
CA LEU A 151 -13.65 -2.52 24.87
C LEU A 151 -14.86 -3.04 25.67
N PHE A 152 -14.79 -4.32 26.04
CA PHE A 152 -15.82 -5.01 26.83
C PHE A 152 -17.21 -5.05 26.18
N GLY A 153 -17.29 -5.04 24.85
CA GLY A 153 -18.57 -5.14 24.12
C GLY A 153 -19.46 -3.92 24.26
N SER A 154 -18.90 -2.78 24.68
CA SER A 154 -19.61 -1.50 24.70
C SER A 154 -19.59 -0.83 23.33
N TYR A 155 -20.50 0.10 23.09
CA TYR A 155 -20.57 0.88 21.85
C TYR A 155 -20.46 2.36 22.17
N LEU A 156 -19.73 3.09 21.34
CA LEU A 156 -19.54 4.54 21.45
C LEU A 156 -20.12 5.23 20.23
N LEU A 157 -21.02 6.17 20.46
CA LEU A 157 -21.62 7.03 19.45
C LEU A 157 -20.88 8.36 19.41
N GLY A 158 -20.38 8.72 18.23
CA GLY A 158 -19.91 10.06 17.89
C GLY A 158 -20.90 10.79 17.01
N VAL A 159 -20.93 12.10 17.15
CA VAL A 159 -21.78 13.01 16.37
C VAL A 159 -20.86 13.95 15.60
N GLU A 160 -21.13 14.14 14.30
CA GLU A 160 -20.41 15.11 13.49
C GLU A 160 -20.47 16.51 14.13
N GLY A 161 -19.32 17.19 14.19
CA GLY A 161 -19.21 18.50 14.85
C GLY A 161 -19.09 18.46 16.37
N LEU A 162 -19.07 17.27 16.97
CA LEU A 162 -18.89 17.09 18.41
C LEU A 162 -17.70 16.19 18.73
N ASN A 163 -16.70 16.73 19.43
CA ASN A 163 -15.49 15.99 19.87
C ASN A 163 -15.74 15.06 21.07
N LYS A 164 -17.00 14.77 21.42
CA LYS A 164 -17.38 13.90 22.53
C LYS A 164 -18.03 12.63 21.98
N ARG A 165 -17.77 11.52 22.65
CA ARG A 165 -18.40 10.23 22.39
C ARG A 165 -19.30 9.84 23.56
N PHE A 166 -20.44 9.21 23.26
CA PHE A 166 -21.41 8.74 24.24
C PHE A 166 -21.47 7.23 24.22
N ARG A 167 -21.51 6.59 25.39
CA ARG A 167 -21.81 5.16 25.45
C ARG A 167 -23.26 4.91 25.08
N VAL A 168 -23.51 3.98 24.17
CA VAL A 168 -24.85 3.63 23.70
C VAL A 168 -25.12 2.14 23.83
N LYS A 169 -26.41 1.79 23.90
CA LYS A 169 -26.90 0.41 23.76
C LYS A 169 -27.90 0.37 22.61
N ARG A 170 -27.94 -0.73 21.87
CA ARG A 170 -28.99 -0.94 20.87
C ARG A 170 -30.28 -1.31 21.59
N VAL A 171 -31.38 -0.69 21.20
CA VAL A 171 -32.72 -0.95 21.75
C VAL A 171 -33.69 -1.54 20.72
N GLN A 172 -33.45 -1.30 19.42
CA GLN A 172 -34.19 -1.90 18.28
C GLN A 172 -33.25 -2.15 17.09
#